data_AF-P37854-F1
#
_entry.id   AF-P37854-F1
#
_cell.length_a   1.000
_cell.length_b   1.000
_cell.length_c   1.000
_cell.angle_alpha   90.00
_cell.angle_beta   90.00
_cell.angle_gamma   90.00
#
_symmetry.space_group_name_H-M   'P 1'
#
loop_
_entity.id
_entity.type
_entity.pdbx_description
1 polymer ?
#
loop_
_entity_poly.entity_id
_entity_poly.type
_entity_poly.pdbx_seq_one_letter_code
_entity_poly.pdbx_strand_id
1 'polypeptide(L)'
;KRLLQDLNIKVNKVIPEGGSVKDLQDLPKAWFNLVPYREIGLMTAIYLEKNFGMPYISITPMGIVDTAEFIRQIEKHVNNLVSNKKFNYEPYIDQQTRFV
;
A
#
# COMPACT_ATOMS: atom_id res chain seq x y z
N LYS A 1 -4.09 8.58 -3.12
CA LYS A 1 -4.54 8.98 -1.76
C LYS A 1 -6.00 8.64 -1.51
N ARG A 2 -6.95 9.07 -2.38
CA ARG A 2 -8.38 8.72 -2.28
C ARG A 2 -8.65 7.23 -2.02
N LEU A 3 -8.09 6.34 -2.85
CA LEU A 3 -8.23 4.89 -2.66
C LEU A 3 -7.87 4.44 -1.24
N LEU A 4 -6.74 4.90 -0.70
CA LEU A 4 -6.31 4.53 0.65
C LEU A 4 -7.24 5.12 1.72
N GLN A 5 -7.76 6.33 1.51
CA GLN A 5 -8.74 6.95 2.41
C GLN A 5 -10.06 6.16 2.42
N ASP A 6 -10.55 5.73 1.26
CA ASP A 6 -11.75 4.91 1.13
C ASP A 6 -11.59 3.55 1.84
N LEU A 7 -10.37 2.99 1.83
CA LEU A 7 -10.01 1.77 2.57
C LEU A 7 -9.64 2.04 4.05
N ASN A 8 -9.77 3.28 4.51
CA ASN A 8 -9.45 3.71 5.87
C ASN A 8 -7.98 3.46 6.28
N ILE A 9 -7.07 3.58 5.32
CA ILE A 9 -5.61 3.42 5.48
C ILE A 9 -4.95 4.81 5.53
N LYS A 10 -4.27 5.07 6.63
CA LYS A 10 -3.51 6.31 6.82
C LYS A 10 -2.15 6.21 6.11
N VAL A 11 -1.81 7.24 5.32
CA VAL A 11 -0.48 7.39 4.75
C VAL A 11 0.46 7.98 5.80
N ASN A 12 1.56 7.27 6.11
CA ASN A 12 2.58 7.73 7.05
C ASN A 12 3.48 8.80 6.42
N LYS A 13 4.16 8.45 5.32
CA LYS A 13 5.05 9.33 4.55
C LYS A 13 4.90 9.03 3.06
N VAL A 14 5.19 10.04 2.25
CA VAL A 14 5.40 9.91 0.80
C VAL A 14 6.83 10.36 0.55
N ILE A 15 7.62 9.53 -0.12
CA ILE A 15 9.02 9.80 -0.46
C ILE A 15 9.28 9.42 -1.92
N PRO A 16 10.24 10.07 -2.61
CA PRO A 16 11.06 11.20 -2.15
C PRO A 16 10.32 12.55 -2.24
N GLU A 17 9.14 12.59 -2.87
CA GLU A 17 8.40 13.84 -3.13
C GLU A 17 8.10 14.61 -1.84
N GLY A 18 8.68 15.80 -1.72
CA GLY A 18 8.51 16.69 -0.56
C GLY A 18 9.17 16.20 0.74
N GLY A 19 9.89 15.08 0.71
CA GLY A 19 10.53 14.51 1.89
C GLY A 19 11.83 15.20 2.27
N SER A 20 12.06 15.36 3.57
CA SER A 20 13.35 15.72 4.16
C SER A 20 14.10 14.47 4.62
N VAL A 21 15.43 14.55 4.76
CA VAL A 21 16.22 13.50 5.43
C VAL A 21 15.68 13.21 6.84
N LYS A 22 15.11 14.22 7.52
CA LYS A 22 14.49 14.06 8.83
C LYS A 22 13.26 13.14 8.81
N ASP A 23 12.58 12.99 7.67
CA ASP A 23 11.42 12.10 7.54
C ASP A 23 11.81 10.62 7.48
N LEU A 24 13.08 10.31 7.15
CA LEU A 24 13.54 8.93 7.03
C LEU A 24 13.40 8.14 8.33
N GLN A 25 13.54 8.81 9.48
CA GLN A 25 13.38 8.19 10.81
C GLN A 25 11.95 7.69 11.06
N ASP A 26 10.96 8.25 10.34
CA ASP A 26 9.56 7.90 10.50
C ASP A 26 9.14 6.76 9.56
N LEU A 27 9.95 6.37 8.57
CA LEU A 27 9.57 5.31 7.62
C LEU A 27 9.19 3.99 8.32
N PRO A 28 9.94 3.49 9.31
CA PRO A 28 9.62 2.24 9.99
C PRO A 28 8.35 2.28 10.85
N LYS A 29 7.69 3.45 10.98
CA LYS A 29 6.39 3.56 11.65
C LYS A 29 5.23 3.06 10.78
N ALA A 30 5.46 2.90 9.47
CA ALA A 30 4.46 2.34 8.57
C ALA A 30 4.42 0.81 8.68
N TRP A 31 3.26 0.25 8.39
CA TRP A 31 3.04 -1.20 8.40
C TRP A 31 3.57 -1.91 7.16
N PHE A 32 3.44 -1.26 6.00
CA PHE A 32 3.91 -1.74 4.70
C PHE A 32 4.07 -0.56 3.75
N ASN A 33 4.79 -0.78 2.66
CA ASN A 33 5.06 0.23 1.64
C ASN A 33 4.20 0.01 0.38
N LEU A 34 3.92 1.10 -0.32
CA LEU A 34 3.24 1.07 -1.63
C LEU A 34 4.19 1.66 -2.66
N VAL A 35 4.37 0.95 -3.77
CA VAL A 35 5.20 1.37 -4.90
C VAL A 35 4.29 1.38 -6.13
N PRO A 36 3.54 2.48 -6.36
CA PRO A 36 2.55 2.53 -7.44
C PRO A 36 3.17 2.41 -8.83
N TYR A 37 4.46 2.67 -8.98
CA TYR A 37 5.21 2.54 -10.23
C TYR A 37 6.48 1.77 -9.94
N ARG A 38 6.59 0.54 -10.44
CA ARG A 38 7.72 -0.35 -10.15
C ARG A 38 9.06 0.24 -10.58
N GLU A 39 9.04 1.12 -11.58
CA GLU A 39 10.19 1.86 -12.10
C GLU A 39 10.75 2.86 -11.08
N ILE A 40 9.94 3.28 -10.09
CA ILE A 40 10.29 4.32 -9.13
C ILE A 40 10.05 3.81 -7.71
N GLY A 41 11.12 3.65 -6.94
CA GLY A 41 11.04 3.33 -5.51
C GLY A 41 11.01 1.84 -5.17
N LEU A 42 10.98 0.92 -6.14
CA LEU A 42 11.09 -0.52 -5.88
C LEU A 42 12.36 -0.86 -5.08
N MET A 43 13.51 -0.31 -5.46
CA MET A 43 14.76 -0.53 -4.72
C MET A 43 14.68 -0.07 -3.27
N THR A 44 14.00 1.04 -3.01
CA THR A 44 13.77 1.55 -1.65
C THR A 44 12.87 0.59 -0.87
N ALA A 45 11.81 0.06 -1.50
CA ALA A 45 10.91 -0.87 -0.86
C ALA A 45 11.60 -2.21 -0.53
N ILE A 46 12.41 -2.75 -1.46
CA ILE A 46 13.23 -3.94 -1.22
C ILE A 46 14.23 -3.69 -0.08
N TYR A 47 14.85 -2.50 -0.04
CA TYR A 47 15.75 -2.13 1.04
C TYR A 47 15.03 -2.10 2.40
N LEU A 48 13.83 -1.51 2.46
CA LEU A 48 13.02 -1.44 3.67
C LEU A 48 12.51 -2.82 4.10
N GLU A 49 12.16 -3.68 3.16
CA GLU A 49 11.79 -5.07 3.45
C GLU A 49 12.96 -5.83 4.06
N LYS A 50 14.14 -5.77 3.42
CA LYS A 50 15.33 -6.50 3.88
C LYS A 50 15.84 -6.03 5.24
N ASN A 51 15.83 -4.72 5.51
CA ASN A 51 16.48 -4.15 6.70
C ASN A 51 15.50 -3.84 7.85
N PHE A 52 14.22 -3.63 7.55
CA PHE A 52 13.20 -3.27 8.55
C PHE A 52 12.02 -4.26 8.58
N GLY A 53 12.03 -5.31 7.75
CA GLY A 53 10.94 -6.29 7.69
C GLY A 53 9.63 -5.71 7.17
N MET A 54 9.67 -4.58 6.46
CA MET A 54 8.50 -3.88 5.96
C MET A 54 8.08 -4.44 4.60
N PRO A 55 6.96 -5.19 4.50
CA PRO A 55 6.51 -5.69 3.21
C PRO A 55 6.09 -4.54 2.30
N TYR A 56 6.00 -4.80 0.99
CA TYR A 56 5.58 -3.80 0.03
C TYR A 56 4.67 -4.37 -1.06
N ILE A 57 3.87 -3.49 -1.66
CA ILE A 57 3.01 -3.79 -2.81
C ILE A 57 3.52 -2.97 -3.98
N SER A 58 3.94 -3.64 -5.06
CA SER A 58 4.46 -3.00 -6.27
C SER A 58 3.60 -3.22 -7.51
N ILE A 59 2.33 -3.62 -7.32
CA ILE A 59 1.36 -3.62 -8.41
C ILE A 59 1.00 -2.17 -8.72
N THR A 60 1.06 -1.83 -10.01
CA THR A 60 0.60 -0.55 -10.51
C THR A 60 -0.93 -0.57 -10.56
N PRO A 61 -1.65 0.29 -9.80
CA PRO A 61 -3.11 0.30 -9.80
C PRO A 61 -3.64 1.00 -11.06
N MET A 62 -3.51 0.34 -12.21
CA MET A 62 -3.94 0.82 -13.52
C MET A 62 -4.99 -0.11 -14.11
N GLY A 63 -6.14 0.46 -14.48
CA GLY A 63 -7.27 -0.35 -14.92
C GLY A 63 -7.86 -1.19 -13.78
N ILE A 64 -8.92 -1.91 -14.12
CA ILE A 64 -9.77 -2.58 -13.12
C ILE A 64 -9.06 -3.77 -12.48
N VAL A 65 -8.45 -4.62 -13.31
CA VAL A 65 -7.84 -5.88 -12.86
C VAL A 65 -6.68 -5.60 -11.91
N ASP A 66 -5.74 -4.75 -12.30
CA ASP A 66 -4.56 -4.46 -11.47
C ASP A 66 -4.94 -3.64 -10.24
N THR A 67 -5.95 -2.75 -10.33
CA THR A 67 -6.46 -2.05 -9.14
C THR A 67 -7.11 -3.03 -8.16
N ALA A 68 -7.89 -3.99 -8.64
CA ALA A 68 -8.47 -5.03 -7.78
C ALA A 68 -7.38 -5.90 -7.13
N GLU A 69 -6.37 -6.31 -7.89
CA GLU A 69 -5.24 -7.07 -7.35
C GLU A 69 -4.43 -6.26 -6.32
N PHE A 70 -4.19 -4.97 -6.59
CA PHE A 70 -3.56 -4.05 -5.66
C PHE A 70 -4.32 -3.97 -4.33
N ILE A 71 -5.66 -3.84 -4.37
CA ILE A 71 -6.50 -3.80 -3.17
C ILE A 71 -6.48 -5.14 -2.42
N ARG A 72 -6.49 -6.27 -3.12
CA ARG A 72 -6.39 -7.61 -2.50
C ARG A 72 -5.05 -7.83 -1.81
N GLN A 73 -3.95 -7.33 -2.37
CA GLN A 73 -2.66 -7.37 -1.68
C GLN A 73 -2.66 -6.50 -0.43
N ILE A 74 -3.29 -5.32 -0.48
CA ILE A 74 -3.49 -4.49 0.72
C ILE A 74 -4.26 -5.28 1.78
N GLU A 75 -5.38 -5.90 1.42
CA GLU A 75 -6.18 -6.71 2.34
C GLU A 75 -5.33 -7.81 3.00
N LYS A 76 -4.55 -8.53 2.20
CA LYS A 76 -3.65 -9.59 2.69
C LYS A 76 -2.68 -9.06 3.75
N HIS A 77 -2.01 -7.94 3.49
CA HIS A 77 -1.06 -7.37 4.44
C HIS A 77 -1.74 -6.84 5.70
N VAL A 78 -2.87 -6.15 5.57
CA VAL A 78 -3.63 -5.65 6.72
C VAL A 78 -4.11 -6.81 7.60
N ASN A 79 -4.65 -7.87 7.01
CA ASN A 79 -5.12 -9.04 7.75
C ASN A 79 -3.98 -9.82 8.43
N ASN A 80 -2.79 -9.84 7.85
CA ASN A 80 -1.62 -10.45 8.49
C ASN A 80 -1.13 -9.67 9.72
N LEU A 81 -1.38 -8.36 9.76
CA LEU A 81 -0.95 -7.48 10.85
C LEU A 81 -1.98 -7.39 11.98
N VAL A 82 -3.27 -7.48 11.65
CA VAL A 82 -4.38 -7.28 12.58
C VAL A 82 -5.03 -8.62 12.93
N SER A 83 -4.73 -9.16 14.09
CA SER A 83 -5.28 -10.47 14.52
C SER A 83 -6.72 -10.40 15.03
N ASN A 84 -7.17 -9.24 15.51
CA ASN A 84 -8.49 -9.09 16.17
C ASN A 84 -9.62 -8.71 15.22
N LYS A 85 -9.33 -8.43 13.95
CA LYS A 85 -10.32 -8.01 12.96
C LYS A 85 -9.87 -8.46 11.58
N LYS A 86 -10.80 -9.10 10.85
CA LYS A 86 -10.62 -9.40 9.44
C LYS A 86 -11.26 -8.30 8.60
N PHE A 87 -10.49 -7.78 7.65
CA PHE A 87 -10.92 -6.84 6.64
C PHE A 87 -11.30 -7.60 5.37
N ASN A 88 -12.36 -7.14 4.72
CA ASN A 88 -12.82 -7.62 3.43
C ASN A 88 -13.13 -6.42 2.54
N TYR A 89 -12.33 -6.22 1.50
CA TYR A 89 -12.45 -5.14 0.53
C TYR A 89 -13.10 -5.57 -0.78
N GLU A 90 -13.50 -6.84 -0.93
CA GLU A 90 -14.24 -7.29 -2.12
C GLU A 90 -15.52 -6.47 -2.39
N PRO A 91 -16.34 -6.06 -1.40
CA PRO A 91 -17.48 -5.20 -1.67
C PRO A 91 -17.10 -3.83 -2.27
N TYR A 92 -15.95 -3.28 -1.85
CA TYR A 92 -15.43 -2.04 -2.42
C TYR A 92 -14.96 -2.26 -3.85
N ILE A 93 -14.19 -3.34 -4.11
CA ILE A 93 -13.74 -3.71 -5.45
C ILE A 93 -14.95 -3.86 -6.37
N ASP A 94 -15.93 -4.68 -6.00
CA ASP A 94 -17.14 -4.91 -6.78
C ASP A 94 -17.89 -3.61 -7.09
N GLN A 95 -18.04 -2.71 -6.10
CA GLN A 95 -18.65 -1.40 -6.34
C GLN A 95 -17.88 -0.56 -7.36
N GLN A 96 -16.54 -0.63 -7.38
CA GLN A 96 -15.73 0.08 -8.37
C GLN A 96 -15.79 -0.56 -9.77
N THR A 97 -16.08 -1.86 -9.88
CA THR A 97 -16.08 -2.58 -11.16
C THR A 97 -17.46 -2.77 -11.78
N ARG A 98 -18.54 -2.70 -10.99
CA ARG A 98 -19.90 -3.09 -11.39
C ARG A 98 -20.49 -2.32 -12.58
N PHE A 99 -20.00 -1.10 -12.85
CA PHE A 99 -20.52 -0.23 -13.90
C PHE A 99 -19.54 0.02 -15.05
N VAL A 100 -18.53 -0.85 -15.19
CA VAL A 100 -17.60 -0.78 -16.32
C VAL A 100 -17.93 -1.84 -17.36
#